data_AF-A0A0F3GU63-F1
#
_entry.id   AF-A0A0F3GU63-F1
#
_cell.length_a   1.000
_cell.length_b   1.000
_cell.length_c   1.000
_cell.angle_alpha   90.00
_cell.angle_beta   90.00
_cell.angle_gamma   90.00
#
_symmetry.space_group_name_H-M   'P 1'
#
loop_
_entity.id
_entity.type
_entity.pdbx_description
1 polymer ?
#
loop_
_entity_poly.entity_id
_entity_poly.type
_entity_poly.pdbx_seq_one_letter_code
_entity_poly.pdbx_strand_id
1 'polypeptide(L)'
;MFFKKNALKFWTTFCERFASPTLVGKYPSGTTEDQKAALLDVLESVQQEASMIMPEGITIEVLNAMSGGTFSHFQDFIGHMDTYIARIILGQTLTTEMPTSGVGSYAAAKTHDIVRQDIMDIINMDAYLLSQCLNNTVVKWLTEFNFPLASPPVFCTETLIAGRPEYTGNAVQDAHRRHGPVSCETISV
;
A
#
# COMPACT_ATOMS: atom_id res chain seq x y z
N MET A 1 -5.86 2.01 -7.05
CA MET A 1 -4.48 1.46 -7.17
C MET A 1 -3.83 1.63 -8.56
N PHE A 2 -4.59 1.87 -9.64
CA PHE A 2 -4.04 2.00 -11.00
C PHE A 2 -3.02 3.15 -11.16
N PHE A 3 -3.35 4.35 -10.71
CA PHE A 3 -2.46 5.51 -10.89
C PHE A 3 -1.14 5.38 -10.13
N LYS A 4 -1.15 4.90 -8.88
CA LYS A 4 0.08 4.67 -8.09
C LYS A 4 1.02 3.70 -8.81
N LYS A 5 0.49 2.57 -9.30
CA LYS A 5 1.30 1.55 -9.99
C LYS A 5 1.93 2.10 -11.27
N ASN A 6 1.16 2.86 -12.06
CA ASN A 6 1.68 3.46 -13.28
C ASN A 6 2.71 4.56 -12.97
N ALA A 7 2.46 5.42 -11.98
CA ALA A 7 3.40 6.44 -11.56
C ALA A 7 4.73 5.84 -11.09
N LEU A 8 4.70 4.75 -10.31
CA LEU A 8 5.90 4.04 -9.93
C LEU A 8 6.65 3.47 -11.14
N LYS A 9 5.93 2.87 -12.10
CA LYS A 9 6.54 2.36 -13.33
C LYS A 9 7.22 3.47 -14.13
N PHE A 10 6.53 4.61 -14.33
CA PHE A 10 7.12 5.76 -15.00
C PHE A 10 8.31 6.33 -14.24
N TRP A 11 8.24 6.35 -12.91
CA TRP A 11 9.36 6.79 -12.07
C TRP A 11 10.58 5.88 -12.22
N THR A 12 10.40 4.55 -12.20
CA THR A 12 11.50 3.61 -12.43
C THR A 12 12.11 3.77 -13.82
N THR A 13 11.29 3.87 -14.87
CA THR A 13 11.78 4.11 -16.24
C THR A 13 12.51 5.45 -16.35
N PHE A 14 12.03 6.47 -15.64
CA PHE A 14 12.69 7.76 -15.56
C PHE A 14 14.07 7.64 -14.89
N CYS A 15 14.17 6.97 -13.73
CA CYS A 15 15.43 6.74 -13.03
C CYS A 15 16.42 5.95 -13.89
N GLU A 16 15.94 4.95 -14.65
CA GLU A 16 16.76 4.17 -15.57
C GLU A 16 17.36 5.04 -16.68
N ARG A 17 16.56 5.90 -17.30
CA ARG A 17 17.03 6.86 -18.33
C ARG A 17 17.93 7.96 -17.77
N PHE A 18 17.74 8.33 -16.50
CA PHE A 18 18.59 9.29 -15.82
C PHE A 18 19.95 8.69 -15.44
N ALA A 19 19.98 7.43 -15.01
CA ALA A 19 21.22 6.73 -14.67
C ALA A 19 22.00 6.28 -15.90
N SER A 20 21.30 5.97 -17.00
CA SER A 20 21.90 5.54 -18.26
C SER A 20 21.37 6.41 -19.40
N PRO A 21 22.00 7.58 -19.65
CA PRO A 21 21.52 8.49 -20.65
C PRO A 21 21.81 7.96 -22.05
N THR A 22 20.95 8.29 -23.00
CA THR A 22 21.13 7.89 -24.40
C THR A 22 22.26 8.71 -25.02
N LEU A 23 23.28 8.03 -25.53
CA LEU A 23 24.38 8.64 -26.26
C LEU A 23 24.02 8.76 -27.74
N VAL A 24 24.34 9.91 -28.34
CA VAL A 24 24.16 10.17 -29.77
C VAL A 24 25.52 10.49 -30.38
N GLY A 25 26.01 9.61 -31.25
CA GLY A 25 27.21 9.85 -32.04
C GLY A 25 26.89 10.62 -33.32
N LYS A 26 27.51 11.78 -33.51
CA LYS A 26 27.44 12.54 -34.77
C LYS A 26 28.65 12.22 -35.64
N TYR A 27 28.40 11.99 -36.93
CA TYR A 27 29.43 11.72 -37.93
C TYR A 27 29.23 12.60 -39.18
N PRO A 28 30.31 12.93 -39.90
CA PRO A 28 30.23 13.75 -41.11
C PRO A 28 29.56 13.02 -42.28
N SER A 29 28.92 13.78 -43.17
CA SER A 29 28.24 13.25 -44.37
C SER A 29 29.26 12.62 -45.34
N GLY A 30 29.31 11.30 -45.41
CA GLY A 30 30.24 10.55 -46.27
C GLY A 30 30.86 9.29 -45.64
N THR A 31 30.60 9.05 -44.35
CA THR A 31 31.07 7.88 -43.60
C THR A 31 30.57 6.56 -44.21
N THR A 32 31.49 5.60 -44.40
CA THR A 32 31.16 4.25 -44.87
C THR A 32 30.40 3.46 -43.81
N GLU A 33 29.68 2.43 -44.22
CA GLU A 33 28.86 1.63 -43.30
C GLU A 33 29.71 0.94 -42.21
N ASP A 34 30.92 0.49 -42.56
CA ASP A 34 31.87 -0.11 -41.62
C ASP A 34 32.30 0.87 -40.50
N GLN A 35 32.47 2.15 -40.84
CA GLN A 35 32.84 3.18 -39.86
C GLN A 35 31.65 3.54 -38.94
N LYS A 36 30.41 3.42 -39.42
CA LYS A 36 29.22 3.58 -38.57
C LYS A 36 29.07 2.42 -37.59
N ALA A 37 29.32 1.19 -38.04
CA ALA A 37 29.30 0.02 -37.17
C ALA A 37 30.35 0.13 -36.05
N ALA A 38 31.58 0.50 -36.40
CA ALA A 38 32.63 0.74 -35.40
C ALA A 38 32.28 1.86 -34.40
N LEU A 39 31.62 2.93 -34.86
CA LEU A 39 31.15 3.99 -33.98
C LEU A 39 30.04 3.51 -33.02
N LEU A 40 29.16 2.62 -33.47
CA LEU A 40 28.11 2.04 -32.65
C LEU A 40 28.70 1.13 -31.56
N ASP A 41 29.67 0.28 -31.90
CA ASP A 41 30.41 -0.54 -30.92
C ASP A 41 31.09 0.34 -29.86
N VAL A 42 31.67 1.45 -30.29
CA VAL A 42 32.26 2.45 -29.38
C VAL A 42 31.20 3.06 -28.47
N LEU A 43 30.03 3.46 -29.00
CA LEU A 43 28.93 4.01 -28.19
C LEU A 43 28.42 3.02 -27.13
N GLU A 44 28.33 1.73 -27.47
CA GLU A 44 27.97 0.68 -26.52
C GLU A 44 29.04 0.49 -25.44
N SER A 45 30.32 0.55 -25.81
CA SER A 45 31.42 0.47 -24.84
C SER A 45 31.45 1.68 -23.90
N VAL A 46 31.12 2.90 -24.37
CA VAL A 46 31.01 4.09 -23.50
C VAL A 46 29.95 3.91 -22.41
N GLN A 47 28.87 3.20 -22.72
CA GLN A 47 27.79 3.01 -21.75
C GLN A 47 28.20 2.04 -20.62
N GLN A 48 29.22 1.20 -20.84
CA GLN A 48 29.73 0.23 -19.88
C GLN A 48 31.03 0.68 -19.21
N GLU A 49 31.85 1.48 -19.89
CA GLU A 49 33.21 1.86 -19.49
C GLU A 49 33.34 3.37 -19.23
N ALA A 50 34.13 3.75 -18.23
CA ALA A 50 34.29 5.15 -17.81
C ALA A 50 35.35 5.95 -18.60
N SER A 51 36.08 5.32 -19.53
CA SER A 51 37.17 5.97 -20.27
C SER A 51 37.31 5.39 -21.68
N MET A 52 37.48 6.24 -22.69
CA MET A 52 37.60 5.84 -24.09
C MET A 52 38.54 6.77 -24.87
N ILE A 53 39.08 6.27 -25.99
CA ILE A 53 39.88 7.04 -26.95
C ILE A 53 39.07 7.17 -28.24
N MET A 54 38.86 8.41 -28.72
CA MET A 54 38.10 8.71 -29.93
C MET A 54 39.01 9.39 -30.98
N PRO A 55 38.88 9.08 -32.27
CA PRO A 55 39.54 9.85 -33.34
C PRO A 55 39.00 11.29 -33.42
N GLU A 56 39.86 12.24 -33.79
CA GLU A 56 39.49 13.65 -33.98
C GLU A 56 38.38 13.80 -35.04
N GLY A 57 37.30 14.50 -34.68
CA GLY A 57 36.19 14.84 -35.59
C GLY A 57 34.86 14.09 -35.31
N ILE A 58 34.86 13.09 -34.43
CA ILE A 58 33.63 12.44 -33.96
C ILE A 58 33.20 13.06 -32.63
N THR A 59 31.94 13.51 -32.54
CA THR A 59 31.38 14.03 -31.29
C THR A 59 30.30 13.10 -30.75
N ILE A 60 30.41 12.79 -29.45
CA ILE A 60 29.34 12.14 -28.68
C ILE A 60 28.62 13.22 -27.92
N GLU A 61 27.31 13.28 -28.09
CA GLU A 61 26.43 14.12 -27.28
C GLU A 61 25.54 13.25 -26.41
N VAL A 62 25.41 13.63 -25.15
CA VAL A 62 24.46 13.00 -24.24
C VAL A 62 23.11 13.66 -24.46
N LEU A 63 22.13 12.87 -24.93
CA LEU A 63 20.76 13.36 -25.09
C LEU A 63 20.06 13.36 -23.72
N ASN A 64 20.33 14.38 -22.92
CA ASN A 64 19.64 14.57 -21.65
C ASN A 64 18.31 15.30 -21.88
N ALA A 65 17.20 14.64 -21.52
CA ALA A 65 15.85 15.20 -21.63
C ALA A 65 15.48 16.21 -20.52
N MET A 66 16.38 16.49 -19.57
CA MET A 66 16.04 17.16 -18.31
C MET A 66 16.94 18.36 -18.02
N SER A 67 16.50 19.52 -18.47
CA SER A 67 17.00 20.81 -18.02
C SER A 67 16.10 21.32 -16.88
N GLY A 68 16.47 21.05 -15.63
CA GLY A 68 16.07 21.89 -14.49
C GLY A 68 14.76 21.62 -13.74
N GLY A 69 14.19 20.40 -13.78
CA GLY A 69 13.00 20.06 -12.96
C GLY A 69 13.35 19.47 -11.58
N THR A 70 12.58 19.81 -10.54
CA THR A 70 12.71 19.22 -9.20
C THR A 70 12.33 17.72 -9.24
N PHE A 71 13.28 16.84 -8.90
CA PHE A 71 13.10 15.39 -8.90
C PHE A 71 12.10 14.87 -7.84
N SER A 72 11.68 15.71 -6.89
CA SER A 72 10.83 15.30 -5.77
C SER A 72 9.37 15.04 -6.17
N HIS A 73 8.88 15.58 -7.29
CA HIS A 73 7.45 15.56 -7.63
C HIS A 73 6.85 14.14 -7.74
N PHE A 74 7.63 13.16 -8.22
CA PHE A 74 7.18 11.77 -8.29
C PHE A 74 7.10 11.13 -6.90
N GLN A 75 8.06 11.42 -6.03
CA GLN A 75 8.05 10.95 -4.65
C GLN A 75 6.87 11.56 -3.88
N ASP A 76 6.64 12.86 -4.03
CA ASP A 76 5.52 13.59 -3.40
C ASP A 76 4.17 13.02 -3.87
N PHE A 77 4.03 12.76 -5.18
CA PHE A 77 2.81 12.17 -5.73
C PHE A 77 2.54 10.76 -5.20
N ILE A 78 3.56 9.90 -5.15
CA ILE A 78 3.44 8.54 -4.59
C ILE A 78 3.10 8.62 -3.10
N GLY A 79 3.75 9.53 -2.36
CA GLY A 79 3.48 9.79 -0.94
C GLY A 79 2.02 10.19 -0.71
N HIS A 80 1.51 11.18 -1.44
CA HIS A 80 0.11 11.59 -1.35
C HIS A 80 -0.87 10.45 -1.65
N MET A 81 -0.57 9.59 -2.63
CA MET A 81 -1.42 8.42 -2.89
C MET A 81 -1.43 7.44 -1.74
N ASP A 82 -0.32 7.26 -1.04
CA ASP A 82 -0.25 6.41 0.14
C ASP A 82 -1.04 6.99 1.31
N THR A 83 -0.93 8.29 1.52
CA THR A 83 -1.77 9.04 2.47
C THR A 83 -3.26 8.87 2.14
N TYR A 84 -3.67 8.96 0.87
CA TYR A 84 -5.07 8.77 0.47
C TYR A 84 -5.56 7.33 0.64
N ILE A 85 -4.75 6.33 0.29
CA ILE A 85 -5.10 4.91 0.47
C ILE A 85 -5.27 4.60 1.96
N ALA A 86 -4.34 5.07 2.80
CA ALA A 86 -4.46 4.94 4.25
C ALA A 86 -5.73 5.60 4.77
N ARG A 87 -6.07 6.81 4.29
CA ARG A 87 -7.31 7.49 4.68
C ARG A 87 -8.57 6.74 4.29
N ILE A 88 -8.61 6.13 3.10
CA ILE A 88 -9.79 5.41 2.62
C ILE A 88 -10.01 4.12 3.41
N ILE A 89 -8.93 3.39 3.72
CA ILE A 89 -9.01 2.08 4.39
C ILE A 89 -9.18 2.25 5.91
N LEU A 90 -8.35 3.10 6.52
CA LEU A 90 -8.24 3.22 7.98
C LEU A 90 -8.95 4.47 8.52
N GLY A 91 -9.38 5.40 7.67
CA GLY A 91 -10.02 6.65 8.09
C GLY A 91 -9.06 7.74 8.61
N GLN A 92 -7.77 7.42 8.83
CA GLN A 92 -6.79 8.32 9.44
C GLN A 92 -5.45 8.30 8.68
N THR A 93 -4.67 9.38 8.77
CA THR A 93 -3.38 9.52 8.07
C THR A 93 -2.20 9.91 8.96
N LEU A 94 -2.42 10.19 10.25
CA LEU A 94 -1.43 10.84 11.10
C LEU A 94 -0.36 9.88 11.69
N THR A 95 -0.58 8.57 11.66
CA THR A 95 0.31 7.61 12.34
C THR A 95 1.58 7.27 11.56
N THR A 96 1.66 7.66 10.28
CA THR A 96 2.79 7.31 9.39
C THR A 96 3.75 8.46 9.15
N GLU A 97 3.36 9.70 9.45
CA GLU A 97 4.12 10.93 9.13
C GLU A 97 4.41 11.73 10.40
N MET A 98 5.23 11.19 11.30
CA MET A 98 5.81 11.99 12.38
C MET A 98 6.92 12.89 11.81
N PRO A 99 6.87 14.22 11.99
CA PRO A 99 8.00 15.06 11.62
C PRO A 99 9.21 14.72 12.50
N THR A 100 10.38 14.59 11.85
CA THR A 100 11.68 14.21 12.44
C THR A 100 12.16 15.14 13.57
N SER A 101 11.46 16.25 13.84
CA SER A 101 11.87 17.30 14.76
C SER A 101 11.21 17.13 16.14
N GLY A 102 11.73 16.18 16.94
CA GLY A 102 11.78 16.05 18.42
C GLY A 102 10.85 16.78 19.41
N VAL A 103 9.78 17.45 19.00
CA VAL A 103 8.91 18.29 19.85
C VAL A 103 7.47 17.84 19.64
N GLY A 104 7.11 16.71 20.25
CA GLY A 104 5.74 16.20 20.10
C GLY A 104 5.45 14.80 20.63
N SER A 105 6.39 14.07 21.23
CA SER A 105 6.21 12.64 21.57
C SER A 105 4.96 12.34 22.41
N TYR A 106 4.59 13.21 23.34
CA TYR A 106 3.37 13.03 24.14
C TYR A 106 2.08 13.32 23.35
N ALA A 107 2.06 14.37 22.53
CA ALA A 107 0.92 14.68 21.67
C ALA A 107 0.74 13.59 20.61
N ALA A 108 1.84 13.11 20.02
CA ALA A 108 1.86 11.99 19.10
C ALA A 108 1.35 10.71 19.76
N ALA A 109 1.84 10.35 20.95
CA ALA A 109 1.37 9.18 21.69
C ALA A 109 -0.14 9.23 21.96
N LYS A 110 -0.66 10.40 22.38
CA LYS A 110 -2.10 10.59 22.57
C LYS A 110 -2.90 10.40 21.28
N THR A 111 -2.39 10.87 20.14
CA THR A 111 -3.04 10.64 18.84
C THR A 111 -2.95 9.18 18.40
N HIS A 112 -1.83 8.49 18.65
CA HIS A 112 -1.70 7.05 18.40
C HIS A 112 -2.69 6.22 19.23
N ASP A 113 -2.95 6.61 20.49
CA ASP A 113 -3.93 5.94 21.33
C ASP A 113 -5.36 6.10 20.80
N ILE A 114 -5.73 7.28 20.34
CA ILE A 114 -7.03 7.54 19.71
C ILE A 114 -7.18 6.73 18.43
N VAL A 115 -6.16 6.74 17.55
CA VAL A 115 -6.21 5.97 16.29
C VAL A 115 -6.26 4.47 16.55
N ARG A 116 -5.55 3.98 17.57
CA ARG A 116 -5.65 2.56 17.97
C ARG A 116 -7.08 2.21 18.36
N GLN A 117 -7.75 3.08 19.12
CA GLN A 117 -9.15 2.88 19.51
C GLN A 117 -10.08 2.84 18.28
N ASP A 118 -9.93 3.78 17.35
CA ASP A 118 -10.73 3.80 16.11
C ASP A 118 -10.57 2.50 15.29
N ILE A 119 -9.33 2.01 15.17
CA ILE A 119 -9.03 0.76 14.47
C ILE A 119 -9.64 -0.44 15.20
N MET A 120 -9.58 -0.48 16.54
CA MET A 120 -10.20 -1.53 17.33
C MET A 120 -11.73 -1.54 17.15
N ASP A 121 -12.36 -0.37 17.08
CA ASP A 121 -13.80 -0.25 16.83
C ASP A 121 -14.18 -0.83 15.46
N ILE A 122 -13.39 -0.56 14.40
CA ILE A 122 -13.59 -1.17 13.08
C ILE A 122 -13.46 -2.69 13.13
N ILE A 123 -12.41 -3.21 13.77
CA ILE A 123 -12.16 -4.65 13.90
C ILE A 123 -13.32 -5.34 14.65
N ASN A 124 -13.85 -4.70 15.69
CA ASN A 124 -14.97 -5.21 16.45
C ASN A 124 -16.25 -5.27 15.61
N MET A 125 -16.48 -4.28 14.75
CA MET A 125 -17.62 -4.27 13.81
C MET A 125 -17.51 -5.39 12.77
N ASP A 126 -16.33 -5.61 12.21
CA ASP A 126 -16.09 -6.70 11.26
C ASP A 126 -16.30 -8.07 11.92
N ALA A 127 -15.79 -8.23 13.15
CA ALA A 127 -15.99 -9.46 13.93
C ALA A 127 -17.47 -9.70 14.27
N TYR A 128 -18.21 -8.64 14.60
CA TYR A 128 -19.66 -8.70 14.80
C TYR A 128 -20.40 -9.11 13.53
N LEU A 129 -20.08 -8.51 12.38
CA LEU A 129 -20.69 -8.84 11.10
C LEU A 129 -20.42 -10.30 10.72
N LEU A 130 -19.19 -10.79 10.93
CA LEU A 130 -18.82 -12.18 10.72
C LEU A 130 -19.66 -13.11 11.62
N SER A 131 -19.78 -12.77 12.91
CA SER A 131 -20.55 -13.57 13.86
C SER A 131 -22.02 -13.68 13.46
N GLN A 132 -22.63 -12.58 13.01
CA GLN A 132 -24.00 -12.57 12.51
C GLN A 132 -24.15 -13.40 11.24
N CYS A 133 -23.20 -13.29 10.30
CA CYS A 133 -23.22 -14.06 9.07
C CYS A 133 -23.17 -15.56 9.37
N LEU A 134 -22.25 -16.00 10.24
CA LEU A 134 -22.10 -17.40 10.63
C LEU A 134 -23.34 -17.93 11.36
N ASN A 135 -23.88 -17.15 12.30
CA ASN A 135 -25.09 -17.52 13.06
C ASN A 135 -26.32 -17.69 12.16
N ASN A 136 -26.47 -16.81 11.17
CA ASN A 136 -27.62 -16.83 10.26
C ASN A 136 -27.50 -17.86 9.12
N THR A 137 -26.28 -18.30 8.81
CA THR A 137 -26.01 -19.23 7.69
C THR A 137 -25.58 -20.60 8.21
N VAL A 138 -24.27 -20.82 8.35
CA VAL A 138 -23.66 -22.13 8.59
C VAL A 138 -24.16 -22.76 9.89
N VAL A 139 -24.21 -22.00 10.98
CA VAL A 139 -24.58 -22.54 12.30
C VAL A 139 -26.03 -22.99 12.31
N LYS A 140 -26.92 -22.17 11.74
CA LYS A 140 -28.34 -22.50 11.61
C LYS A 140 -28.54 -23.72 10.71
N TRP A 141 -27.96 -23.74 9.52
CA TRP A 141 -28.12 -24.86 8.58
C TRP A 141 -27.58 -26.17 9.15
N LEU A 142 -26.42 -26.14 9.81
CA LEU A 142 -25.83 -27.34 10.41
C LEU A 142 -26.68 -27.86 11.57
N THR A 143 -27.25 -26.97 12.39
CA THR A 143 -28.12 -27.37 13.50
C THR A 143 -29.43 -27.94 12.99
N GLU A 144 -30.10 -27.29 12.04
CA GLU A 144 -31.36 -27.77 11.47
C GLU A 144 -31.19 -29.12 10.76
N PHE A 145 -30.04 -29.35 10.11
CA PHE A 145 -29.75 -30.61 9.43
C PHE A 145 -29.51 -31.77 10.39
N ASN A 146 -28.75 -31.56 11.48
CA ASN A 146 -28.41 -32.63 12.42
C ASN A 146 -29.46 -32.81 13.54
N PHE A 147 -30.11 -31.72 13.96
CA PHE A 147 -31.00 -31.67 15.12
C PHE A 147 -32.21 -30.76 14.84
N PRO A 148 -33.26 -31.26 14.16
CA PRO A 148 -34.37 -30.44 13.63
C PRO A 148 -35.27 -29.75 14.68
N LEU A 149 -35.11 -30.04 15.98
CA LEU A 149 -35.86 -29.41 17.08
C LEU A 149 -34.96 -28.64 18.07
N ALA A 150 -33.66 -28.56 17.80
CA ALA A 150 -32.71 -27.88 18.69
C ALA A 150 -32.57 -26.39 18.29
N SER A 151 -32.46 -25.53 19.30
CA SER A 151 -32.08 -24.13 19.08
C SER A 151 -30.61 -24.04 18.65
N PRO A 152 -30.28 -23.31 17.57
CA PRO A 152 -28.90 -23.18 17.11
C PRO A 152 -28.04 -22.45 18.15
N PRO A 153 -26.77 -22.89 18.36
CA PRO A 153 -25.84 -22.18 19.22
C PRO A 153 -25.49 -20.81 18.62
N VAL A 154 -25.05 -19.87 19.46
CA VAL A 154 -24.65 -18.53 19.02
C VAL A 154 -23.14 -18.41 19.07
N PHE A 155 -22.52 -18.20 17.92
CA PHE A 155 -21.12 -17.84 17.80
C PHE A 155 -20.93 -16.35 18.10
N CYS A 156 -20.02 -16.04 19.01
CA CYS A 156 -19.63 -14.68 19.38
C CYS A 156 -18.11 -14.60 19.50
N THR A 157 -17.50 -13.55 18.93
CA THR A 157 -16.05 -13.34 18.98
C THR A 157 -15.65 -12.61 20.25
N GLU A 158 -14.56 -13.03 20.88
CA GLU A 158 -14.04 -12.48 22.15
C GLU A 158 -13.69 -10.99 22.07
N THR A 159 -13.34 -10.49 20.87
CA THR A 159 -13.06 -9.07 20.60
C THR A 159 -14.23 -8.15 20.93
N LEU A 160 -15.47 -8.65 20.90
CA LEU A 160 -16.61 -7.87 21.37
C LEU A 160 -16.50 -7.56 22.87
N ILE A 161 -15.97 -8.48 23.70
CA ILE A 161 -16.05 -8.44 25.17
C ILE A 161 -15.00 -7.51 25.80
N ALA A 162 -13.82 -7.34 25.19
CA ALA A 162 -12.66 -6.77 25.89
C ALA A 162 -12.42 -5.25 25.71
N GLY A 163 -13.14 -4.54 24.83
CA GLY A 163 -12.73 -3.19 24.41
C GLY A 163 -13.66 -2.02 24.77
N ARG A 164 -14.99 -2.20 24.70
CA ARG A 164 -15.94 -1.11 24.90
C ARG A 164 -17.34 -1.64 25.27
N PRO A 165 -17.85 -1.34 26.48
CA PRO A 165 -19.16 -1.84 26.92
C PRO A 165 -20.35 -1.33 26.10
N GLU A 166 -20.16 -0.24 25.34
CA GLU A 166 -21.16 0.35 24.46
C GLU A 166 -21.47 -0.50 23.20
N TYR A 167 -20.50 -1.26 22.70
CA TYR A 167 -20.70 -2.15 21.54
C TYR A 167 -21.09 -3.57 21.96
N THR A 168 -20.60 -4.06 23.11
CA THR A 168 -21.14 -5.28 23.73
C THR A 168 -22.60 -5.12 24.10
N GLY A 169 -22.98 -3.93 24.58
CA GLY A 169 -24.34 -3.62 24.99
C GLY A 169 -25.30 -3.93 23.87
N ASN A 170 -25.10 -3.36 22.68
CA ASN A 170 -26.06 -3.55 21.60
C ASN A 170 -26.02 -4.95 20.98
N ALA A 171 -24.86 -5.58 20.81
CA ALA A 171 -24.76 -6.92 20.22
C ALA A 171 -25.31 -8.02 21.14
N VAL A 172 -24.93 -7.99 22.42
CA VAL A 172 -25.39 -8.95 23.43
C VAL A 172 -26.84 -8.65 23.80
N GLN A 173 -27.25 -7.38 23.93
CA GLN A 173 -28.67 -7.04 24.17
C GLN A 173 -29.55 -7.27 22.94
N ASP A 174 -29.04 -7.17 21.71
CA ASP A 174 -29.79 -7.58 20.50
C ASP A 174 -29.93 -9.09 20.41
N ALA A 175 -28.87 -9.84 20.72
CA ALA A 175 -28.94 -11.29 20.84
C ALA A 175 -29.92 -11.70 21.96
N HIS A 176 -29.88 -11.02 23.11
CA HIS A 176 -30.82 -11.23 24.22
C HIS A 176 -32.26 -10.83 23.84
N ARG A 177 -32.46 -9.76 23.07
CA ARG A 177 -33.78 -9.33 22.56
C ARG A 177 -34.37 -10.30 21.56
N ARG A 178 -33.55 -10.95 20.72
CA ARG A 178 -34.02 -11.86 19.66
C ARG A 178 -34.12 -13.32 20.11
N HIS A 179 -33.29 -13.77 21.05
CA HIS A 179 -33.13 -15.19 21.37
C HIS A 179 -33.22 -15.53 22.88
N GLY A 180 -33.58 -14.57 23.74
CA GLY A 180 -33.59 -14.76 25.20
C GLY A 180 -32.18 -14.70 25.81
N PRO A 181 -31.99 -14.88 27.14
CA PRO A 181 -30.68 -14.76 27.75
C PRO A 181 -29.72 -15.82 27.20
N VAL A 182 -28.80 -15.38 26.33
CA VAL A 182 -27.80 -16.26 25.71
C VAL A 182 -26.52 -16.15 26.53
N SER A 183 -26.17 -17.20 27.26
CA SER A 183 -24.81 -17.35 27.79
C SER A 183 -23.86 -17.54 26.60
N CYS A 184 -23.10 -16.51 26.24
CA CYS A 184 -21.91 -16.71 25.40
C CYS A 184 -20.91 -17.52 26.23
N GLU A 185 -20.99 -18.85 26.15
CA GLU A 185 -19.90 -19.69 26.62
C GLU A 185 -18.74 -19.52 25.63
N THR A 186 -17.67 -18.91 26.11
CA THR A 186 -16.42 -18.73 25.37
C THR A 186 -15.87 -20.09 24.97
N ILE A 187 -15.98 -20.45 23.69
CA ILE A 187 -15.21 -21.57 23.14
C ILE A 187 -13.81 -21.02 22.86
N SER A 188 -12.97 -21.04 23.88
CA SER A 188 -11.53 -20.85 23.75
C SER A 188 -10.95 -22.08 23.02
N VAL A 189 -10.41 -21.88 21.82
CA VAL A 189 -9.55 -22.86 21.14
C VAL A 189 -8.12 -22.69 21.64
#